data_AF-Q30DU0-F1
#
_entry.id   AF-Q30DU0-F1
#
_cell.length_a   1.000
_cell.length_b   1.000
_cell.length_c   1.000
_cell.angle_alpha   90.00
_cell.angle_beta   90.00
_cell.angle_gamma   90.00
#
_symmetry.space_group_name_H-M   'P 1'
#
loop_
_entity.id
_entity.type
_entity.pdbx_description
1 polymer ?
#
loop_
_entity_poly.entity_id
_entity_poly.type
_entity_poly.pdbx_seq_one_letter_code
_entity_poly.pdbx_strand_id
1 'polypeptide(L)'
;PVTSIIAAVVGVLLVVLVGLVLGILIKRRRQKIRKYTMRRLLQETELVEPLTPSGAMPNQAQMRILKETELRKVKVLGSGAFGTVYKGIWIPDGENVKIPVAIKVLRENTSPKAN
;
A
#
# COMPACT_ATOMS: atom_id res chain seq x y z
N PRO A 1 -7.23 -52.28 18.36
CA PRO A 1 -6.87 -51.67 17.05
C PRO A 1 -7.79 -50.51 16.62
N VAL A 2 -9.11 -50.68 16.69
CA VAL A 2 -10.09 -49.69 16.19
C VAL A 2 -10.10 -48.38 17.00
N THR A 3 -9.96 -48.48 18.32
CA THR A 3 -9.90 -47.32 19.24
C THR A 3 -8.70 -46.42 18.99
N SER A 4 -7.54 -46.99 18.68
CA SER A 4 -6.32 -46.24 18.35
C SER A 4 -6.46 -45.46 17.03
N ILE A 5 -7.15 -46.03 16.04
CA ILE A 5 -7.41 -45.36 14.75
C ILE A 5 -8.36 -44.18 14.97
N ILE A 6 -9.43 -44.37 15.74
CA ILE A 6 -10.38 -43.30 16.06
C ILE A 6 -9.67 -42.15 16.79
N ALA A 7 -8.85 -42.45 17.80
CA ALA A 7 -8.09 -41.45 18.53
C ALA A 7 -7.13 -40.66 17.62
N ALA A 8 -6.45 -41.34 16.69
CA ALA A 8 -5.56 -40.69 15.73
C ALA A 8 -6.31 -39.74 14.78
N VAL A 9 -7.45 -40.18 14.24
CA VAL A 9 -8.28 -39.37 13.33
C VAL A 9 -8.82 -38.13 14.04
N VAL A 10 -9.31 -38.28 15.27
CA VAL A 10 -9.81 -37.15 16.08
C VAL A 10 -8.67 -36.18 16.41
N GLY A 11 -7.49 -36.69 16.75
CA GLY A 11 -6.30 -35.86 17.01
C GLY A 11 -5.91 -35.00 15.80
N VAL A 12 -5.86 -35.60 14.61
CA VAL A 12 -5.55 -34.86 13.37
C VAL A 12 -6.61 -33.81 13.05
N LEU A 13 -7.89 -34.15 13.18
CA LEU A 13 -9.00 -33.20 12.99
C LEU A 13 -8.91 -31.99 13.91
N LEU A 14 -8.58 -32.22 15.20
CA LEU A 14 -8.42 -31.14 16.16
C LEU A 14 -7.23 -30.22 15.81
N VAL A 15 -6.08 -30.79 15.42
CA VAL A 15 -4.91 -30.00 15.01
C VAL A 15 -5.22 -29.15 13.79
N VAL A 16 -5.93 -29.69 12.79
CA VAL A 16 -6.33 -28.96 11.59
C VAL A 16 -7.29 -27.82 11.94
N LEU A 17 -8.29 -28.07 12.80
CA LEU A 17 -9.23 -27.04 13.25
C LEU A 17 -8.53 -25.90 14.00
N VAL A 18 -7.64 -26.23 14.94
CA VAL A 18 -6.86 -25.24 15.69
C VAL A 18 -5.96 -24.44 14.75
N GLY A 19 -5.28 -25.11 13.81
CA GLY A 19 -4.46 -24.45 12.78
C GLY A 19 -5.27 -23.49 11.91
N LEU A 20 -6.48 -23.88 11.51
CA LEU A 20 -7.38 -23.03 10.71
C LEU A 20 -7.82 -21.78 11.49
N VAL A 21 -8.25 -21.95 12.76
CA VAL A 21 -8.68 -20.85 13.62
C VAL A 21 -7.53 -19.86 13.85
N LEU A 22 -6.34 -20.35 14.20
CA LEU A 22 -5.15 -19.52 14.39
C LEU A 22 -4.77 -18.78 13.09
N GLY A 23 -4.79 -19.49 11.96
CA GLY A 23 -4.52 -18.89 10.64
C GLY A 23 -5.47 -17.75 10.31
N ILE A 24 -6.78 -17.93 10.56
CA ILE A 24 -7.80 -16.90 10.35
C ILE A 24 -7.57 -15.70 11.27
N LEU A 25 -7.32 -15.93 12.56
CA LEU A 25 -7.08 -14.85 13.52
C LEU A 25 -5.84 -14.02 13.15
N ILE A 26 -4.73 -14.67 12.78
CA ILE A 26 -3.51 -14.00 12.33
C ILE A 26 -3.79 -13.16 11.08
N LYS A 27 -4.51 -13.73 10.09
CA LYS A 27 -4.87 -13.02 8.86
C LYS A 27 -5.72 -11.78 9.15
N ARG A 28 -6.74 -11.89 10.01
CA ARG A 28 -7.59 -10.76 10.41
C ARG A 28 -6.80 -9.67 11.14
N ARG A 29 -5.91 -10.04 12.07
CA ARG A 29 -5.04 -9.07 12.78
C ARG A 29 -4.12 -8.34 11.80
N ARG A 30 -3.45 -9.05 10.89
CA ARG A 30 -2.59 -8.45 9.86
C ARG A 30 -3.35 -7.50 8.94
N GLN A 31 -4.56 -7.86 8.52
CA GLN A 31 -5.40 -6.98 7.69
C GLN A 31 -5.81 -5.71 8.40
N LYS A 32 -6.16 -5.78 9.70
CA LYS A 32 -6.48 -4.59 10.50
C LYS A 32 -5.28 -3.64 10.56
N ILE A 33 -4.10 -4.13 10.93
CA ILE A 33 -2.88 -3.31 11.04
C ILE A 33 -2.59 -2.59 9.71
N ARG A 34 -2.63 -3.30 8.58
CA ARG A 34 -2.43 -2.69 7.25
C ARG A 34 -3.38 -1.53 6.99
N LYS A 35 -4.68 -1.67 7.34
CA LYS A 35 -5.66 -0.60 7.15
C LYS A 35 -5.36 0.62 8.02
N TYR A 36 -4.97 0.43 9.28
CA TYR A 36 -4.64 1.55 10.18
C TYR A 36 -3.37 2.29 9.75
N THR A 37 -2.32 1.59 9.35
CA THR A 37 -1.08 2.23 8.84
C THR A 37 -1.36 3.07 7.60
N MET A 38 -2.17 2.56 6.66
CA MET A 38 -2.55 3.32 5.47
C MET A 38 -3.35 4.58 5.81
N ARG A 39 -4.29 4.51 6.76
CA ARG A 39 -5.09 5.67 7.18
C ARG A 39 -4.25 6.74 7.88
N ARG A 40 -3.32 6.34 8.76
CA ARG A 40 -2.46 7.28 9.48
C ARG A 40 -1.54 8.06 8.54
N LEU A 41 -0.98 7.39 7.53
CA LEU A 41 -0.13 8.04 6.54
C LEU A 41 -0.88 9.06 5.67
N LEU A 42 -2.15 8.80 5.38
CA LEU A 42 -3.01 9.75 4.66
C LEU A 42 -3.41 10.95 5.55
N GLN A 43 -3.56 10.74 6.85
CA GLN A 43 -4.01 11.78 7.78
C GLN A 43 -2.88 12.71 8.26
N GLU A 44 -1.66 12.20 8.44
CA GLU A 44 -0.47 13.04 8.72
C GLU A 44 -0.19 14.03 7.58
N THR A 45 -0.58 13.70 6.34
CA THR A 45 -0.51 14.64 5.22
C THR A 45 -1.67 15.64 5.14
N GLU A 46 -2.68 15.56 6.03
CA GLU A 46 -3.86 16.42 5.98
C GLU A 46 -3.74 17.64 6.91
N LEU A 47 -2.80 17.64 7.87
CA LEU A 47 -2.78 18.60 8.99
C LEU A 47 -1.96 19.88 8.75
N VAL A 48 -2.03 20.47 7.55
CA VAL A 48 -1.44 21.80 7.31
C VAL A 48 -2.47 22.70 6.63
N GLU A 49 -3.13 23.53 7.45
CA GLU A 49 -4.05 24.59 7.03
C GLU A 49 -3.30 25.93 6.94
N PRO A 50 -3.31 26.63 5.79
CA PRO A 50 -3.05 28.06 5.75
C PRO A 50 -4.37 28.83 5.78
N LEU A 51 -4.55 29.61 6.85
CA LEU A 51 -5.61 30.59 7.02
C LEU A 51 -5.50 31.71 5.95
N THR A 52 -6.37 31.77 4.94
CA THR A 52 -6.65 33.00 4.16
C THR A 52 -8.07 33.02 3.55
N PRO A 53 -8.69 34.21 3.35
CA PRO A 53 -10.13 34.45 3.55
C PRO A 53 -10.95 34.44 2.24
N SER A 54 -10.77 33.44 1.37
CA SER A 54 -11.38 33.44 0.03
C SER A 54 -12.77 32.79 -0.06
N GLY A 55 -13.30 32.18 1.01
CA GLY A 55 -14.64 31.55 0.99
C GLY A 55 -14.79 30.32 0.06
N ALA A 56 -13.82 30.04 -0.81
CA ALA A 56 -13.63 28.73 -1.42
C ALA A 56 -12.95 27.80 -0.42
N MET A 57 -13.43 26.56 -0.29
CA MET A 57 -12.69 25.54 0.46
C MET A 57 -11.28 25.45 -0.14
N PRO A 58 -10.21 25.69 0.65
CA PRO A 58 -8.86 25.75 0.11
C PRO A 58 -8.52 24.43 -0.57
N ASN A 59 -7.77 24.49 -1.67
CA ASN A 59 -7.28 23.30 -2.35
C ASN A 59 -6.32 22.56 -1.39
N GLN A 60 -6.84 21.51 -0.74
CA GLN A 60 -6.09 20.66 0.19
C GLN A 60 -5.14 19.68 -0.53
N ALA A 61 -5.02 19.76 -1.87
CA ALA A 61 -4.09 18.94 -2.62
C ALA A 61 -2.64 19.36 -2.29
N GLN A 62 -2.00 18.61 -1.40
CA GLN A 62 -0.58 18.78 -1.11
C GLN A 62 0.26 18.07 -2.17
N MET A 63 1.13 18.82 -2.84
CA MET A 63 2.13 18.24 -3.75
C MET A 63 3.36 17.83 -2.95
N ARG A 64 3.64 16.52 -2.87
CA ARG A 64 4.86 16.00 -2.25
C ARG A 64 5.94 15.78 -3.30
N ILE A 65 7.06 16.51 -3.18
CA ILE A 65 8.26 16.26 -3.97
C ILE A 65 8.99 15.07 -3.33
N LEU A 66 9.06 13.95 -4.05
CA LEU A 66 9.72 12.72 -3.59
C LEU A 66 11.14 12.67 -4.12
N LYS A 67 12.07 12.14 -3.30
CA LYS A 67 13.42 11.83 -3.78
C LYS A 67 13.38 10.59 -4.65
N GLU A 68 14.32 10.48 -5.60
CA GLU A 68 14.42 9.29 -6.44
C GLU A 68 14.71 8.01 -5.63
N THR A 69 15.38 8.14 -4.48
CA THR A 69 15.69 7.03 -3.56
C THR A 69 14.46 6.45 -2.87
N GLU A 70 13.42 7.25 -2.67
CA GLU A 70 12.17 6.82 -2.04
C GLU A 70 11.29 6.00 -3.00
N LEU A 71 11.57 6.05 -4.31
CA LEU A 71 10.77 5.39 -5.34
C LEU A 71 11.53 4.26 -6.02
N ARG A 72 10.94 3.06 -6.03
CA ARG A 72 11.50 1.90 -6.71
C ARG A 72 10.60 1.46 -7.86
N LYS A 73 11.13 1.47 -9.08
CA LYS A 73 10.49 0.87 -10.27
C LYS A 73 10.64 -0.65 -10.20
N VAL A 74 9.54 -1.39 -10.32
CA VAL A 74 9.53 -2.87 -10.24
C VAL A 74 9.24 -3.52 -11.58
N LYS A 75 8.14 -3.14 -12.24
CA LYS A 75 7.72 -3.75 -13.51
C LYS A 75 7.02 -2.73 -14.39
N VAL A 76 7.22 -2.78 -15.71
CA VAL A 76 6.44 -1.99 -16.67
C VAL A 76 4.99 -2.47 -16.69
N LEU A 77 4.05 -1.54 -16.57
CA LEU A 77 2.61 -1.78 -16.75
C LEU A 77 2.15 -1.41 -18.16
N GLY A 78 2.74 -0.39 -18.76
CA GLY A 78 2.42 0.00 -20.13
C GLY A 78 3.19 1.24 -20.58
N SER A 79 3.25 1.45 -21.90
CA SER A 79 3.92 2.59 -22.54
C SER A 79 2.93 3.31 -23.45
N GLY A 80 3.02 4.64 -23.50
CA GLY A 80 2.19 5.46 -24.39
C GLY A 80 2.92 6.72 -24.85
N ALA A 81 2.20 7.62 -25.53
CA ALA A 81 2.74 8.88 -26.05
C ALA A 81 3.47 9.71 -24.97
N PHE A 82 2.88 9.74 -23.76
CA PHE A 82 3.37 10.49 -22.61
C PHE A 82 4.40 9.73 -21.74
N GLY A 83 4.97 8.63 -22.25
CA GLY A 83 5.97 7.83 -21.54
C GLY A 83 5.45 6.54 -20.90
N THR A 84 6.17 6.01 -19.93
CA THR A 84 6.00 4.63 -19.44
C THR A 84 5.50 4.58 -18.01
N VAL A 85 4.48 3.77 -17.77
CA VAL A 85 3.94 3.49 -16.43
C VAL A 85 4.63 2.25 -15.88
N TYR A 86 5.16 2.36 -14.69
CA TYR A 86 5.73 1.26 -13.91
C TYR A 86 4.87 0.97 -12.69
N LYS A 87 4.70 -0.30 -12.36
CA LYS A 87 4.40 -0.74 -11.00
C LYS A 87 5.62 -0.44 -10.16
N GLY A 88 5.45 0.30 -9.07
CA GLY A 88 6.51 0.70 -8.18
C GLY A 88 6.18 0.48 -6.72
N ILE A 89 7.18 0.73 -5.87
CA ILE A 89 7.04 0.77 -4.42
C ILE A 89 7.59 2.11 -3.97
N TRP A 90 6.80 2.85 -3.21
CA TRP A 90 7.22 4.03 -2.48
C TRP A 90 7.60 3.63 -1.05
N ILE A 91 8.77 4.09 -0.62
CA ILE A 91 9.35 3.87 0.70
C ILE A 91 9.69 5.26 1.25
N PRO A 92 8.89 5.82 2.16
CA PRO A 92 9.17 7.12 2.74
C PRO A 92 10.48 7.07 3.54
N ASP A 93 11.32 8.09 3.39
CA ASP A 93 12.55 8.21 4.18
C ASP A 93 12.21 8.20 5.68
N GLY A 94 12.91 7.34 6.45
CA GLY A 94 12.70 7.21 7.90
C GLY A 94 11.55 6.28 8.32
N GLU A 95 10.75 5.79 7.38
CA GLU A 95 9.66 4.84 7.67
C GLU A 95 9.89 3.46 7.02
N ASN A 96 9.66 2.40 7.78
CA ASN A 96 9.75 1.02 7.27
C ASN A 96 8.45 0.56 6.58
N VAL A 97 7.75 1.48 5.90
CA VAL A 97 6.50 1.18 5.19
C VAL A 97 6.75 1.11 3.69
N LYS A 98 6.24 0.05 3.05
CA LYS A 98 6.33 -0.16 1.59
C LYS A 98 4.95 0.01 0.98
N ILE A 99 4.78 1.06 0.19
CA ILE A 99 3.50 1.45 -0.39
C ILE A 99 3.51 1.13 -1.89
N PRO A 100 2.65 0.23 -2.39
CA PRO A 100 2.58 -0.05 -3.82
C PRO A 100 1.98 1.15 -4.56
N VAL A 101 2.66 1.62 -5.60
CA VAL A 101 2.29 2.81 -6.37
C VAL A 101 2.42 2.56 -7.89
N ALA A 102 1.82 3.43 -8.69
CA ALA A 102 2.09 3.54 -10.12
C ALA A 102 3.02 4.74 -10.37
N ILE A 103 4.10 4.54 -11.12
CA ILE A 103 5.09 5.57 -11.44
C ILE A 103 5.00 5.85 -12.94
N LYS A 104 4.59 7.06 -13.32
CA LYS A 104 4.63 7.50 -14.71
C LYS A 104 5.94 8.26 -14.96
N VAL A 105 6.81 7.67 -15.77
CA VAL A 105 8.03 8.34 -16.25
C VAL A 105 7.69 9.06 -17.55
N LEU A 106 7.85 10.38 -17.55
CA LEU A 106 7.59 11.23 -18.70
C LEU A 106 8.76 11.17 -19.70
N ARG A 107 8.49 11.42 -20.98
CA ARG A 107 9.53 11.57 -22.00
C ARG A 107 10.05 13.00 -21.99
N GLU A 108 11.30 13.20 -22.40
CA GLU A 108 11.98 14.51 -22.34
C GLU A 108 11.29 15.58 -23.21
N ASN A 109 10.59 15.18 -24.27
CA ASN A 109 9.94 16.11 -25.22
C ASN A 109 8.47 16.43 -24.90
N THR A 110 7.88 15.93 -23.81
CA THR A 110 6.47 16.20 -23.46
C THR A 110 6.28 17.47 -22.61
N SER A 111 7.13 18.48 -22.80
CA SER A 111 7.00 19.74 -22.06
C SER A 111 5.63 20.40 -22.32
N PRO A 112 5.03 21.11 -21.35
CA PRO A 112 3.73 21.77 -21.52
C PRO A 112 3.70 22.89 -22.58
N LYS A 113 4.85 23.25 -23.15
CA LYS A 113 5.03 24.37 -24.09
C LYS A 113 4.85 24.01 -25.57
N ALA A 114 4.38 22.81 -25.88
CA ALA A 114 4.30 22.31 -27.26
C ALA A 114 2.89 22.32 -27.88
N ASN A 115 1.93 23.07 -27.32
CA ASN A 115 0.62 23.33 -27.92
C ASN A 115 0.32 24.82 -27.94
#